data_AF-A0A7C6EPZ2-F1
#
_entry.id   AF-A0A7C6EPZ2-F1
#
_cell.length_a   1.000
_cell.length_b   1.000
_cell.length_c   1.000
_cell.angle_alpha   90.00
_cell.angle_beta   90.00
_cell.angle_gamma   90.00
#
_symmetry.space_group_name_H-M   'P 1'
#
loop_
_entity.id
_entity.type
_entity.pdbx_description
1 polymer ?
#
loop_
_entity_poly.entity_id
_entity_poly.type
_entity_poly.pdbx_seq_one_letter_code
_entity_poly.pdbx_strand_id
1 'polypeptide(L)' 'MKIYTKKGDKCNTTLIGGVGVSKIHPRIEAYGTVDELIAHIGLLRDLVVNDEIKNALLHLQDKLMIAAAQ' A
#
# COMPACT_ATOMS: atom_id res chain seq x y z
N MET A 1 -20.95 -1.57 -5.20
CA MET A 1 -19.78 -1.21 -6.06
C MET A 1 -18.87 -2.43 -6.13
N LYS A 2 -18.37 -2.85 -7.29
CA LYS A 2 -17.48 -4.02 -7.40
C LYS A 2 -16.03 -3.58 -7.25
N ILE A 3 -15.28 -4.22 -6.35
CA ILE A 3 -13.84 -3.97 -6.18
C ILE A 3 -13.04 -4.55 -7.36
N TYR A 4 -13.49 -5.69 -7.91
CA TYR A 4 -12.83 -6.33 -9.05
C TYR A 4 -13.23 -5.70 -10.40
N THR A 5 -12.24 -5.41 -11.24
CA THR A 5 -12.43 -4.79 -12.56
C THR A 5 -12.03 -5.67 -13.74
N LYS A 6 -11.33 -6.79 -13.49
CA LYS A 6 -10.74 -7.71 -14.50
C LYS A 6 -9.68 -7.08 -15.43
N LYS A 7 -9.36 -5.79 -15.28
CA LYS A 7 -8.32 -5.11 -16.07
C LYS A 7 -6.92 -5.71 -15.85
N GLY A 8 -6.72 -6.35 -14.70
CA GLY A 8 -5.45 -6.94 -14.30
C GLY A 8 -5.19 -8.37 -14.78
N ASP A 9 -6.15 -8.99 -15.48
CA ASP A 9 -6.08 -10.41 -15.86
C ASP A 9 -4.99 -10.69 -16.90
N LYS A 10 -4.59 -9.67 -17.67
CA LYS A 10 -3.48 -9.73 -18.64
C LYS A 10 -2.12 -9.34 -18.06
N CYS A 11 -1.93 -9.50 -16.75
CA CYS A 11 -0.70 -9.15 -16.03
C CYS A 11 -0.27 -7.67 -16.12
N ASN A 12 -1.22 -6.77 -16.37
CA ASN A 12 -1.00 -5.33 -16.39
C ASN A 12 -1.78 -4.65 -15.25
N THR A 13 -1.39 -3.44 -14.90
CA THR A 13 -2.10 -2.60 -13.94
C THR A 13 -2.00 -1.13 -14.38
N THR A 14 -2.71 -0.24 -13.71
CA THR A 14 -2.74 1.18 -14.05
C THR A 14 -2.21 1.99 -12.88
N LEU A 15 -1.20 2.81 -13.15
CA LEU A 15 -0.67 3.79 -12.21
C LEU A 15 -1.63 4.99 -12.09
N ILE A 16 -1.41 5.77 -11.04
CA ILE A 16 -2.02 7.10 -10.92
C ILE A 16 -1.63 7.92 -12.16
N GLY A 17 -2.64 8.55 -12.78
CA GLY A 17 -2.50 9.22 -14.09
C GLY A 17 -2.91 8.37 -15.30
N GLY A 18 -3.34 7.12 -15.10
CA GLY A 18 -3.94 6.31 -16.17
C GLY A 18 -2.94 5.53 -17.02
N VAL A 19 -1.64 5.59 -16.69
CA VAL A 19 -0.59 4.87 -17.43
C VAL A 19 -0.63 3.39 -17.09
N GLY A 20 -0.80 2.54 -18.11
CA GLY A 20 -0.75 1.09 -17.98
C GLY A 20 0.70 0.59 -17.90
N VAL A 21 1.01 -0.19 -16.87
CA VAL A 21 2.34 -0.83 -16.68
C VAL A 21 2.18 -2.32 -16.41
N SER A 22 3.24 -3.09 -16.64
CA SER A 22 3.26 -4.50 -16.26
C SER A 22 3.23 -4.65 -14.74
N LYS A 23 2.61 -5.71 -14.22
CA LYS A 23 2.63 -6.03 -12.78
C LYS A 23 4.02 -6.34 -12.24
N ILE A 24 4.97 -6.72 -13.09
CA ILE A 24 6.38 -6.95 -12.73
C ILE A 24 7.24 -5.69 -12.86
N HIS A 25 6.64 -4.52 -13.10
CA HIS A 25 7.39 -3.27 -13.18
C HIS A 25 7.97 -2.92 -11.80
N PRO A 26 9.25 -2.50 -11.68
CA PRO A 26 9.91 -2.24 -10.40
C PRO A 26 9.15 -1.26 -9.48
N ARG A 27 8.51 -0.25 -10.08
CA ARG A 27 7.62 0.69 -9.36
C ARG A 27 6.43 -0.01 -8.69
N ILE A 28 5.81 -0.99 -9.33
CA ILE A 28 4.68 -1.75 -8.75
C ILE A 28 5.18 -2.62 -7.60
N GLU A 29 6.34 -3.25 -7.75
CA GLU A 29 6.99 -4.03 -6.68
C GLU A 29 7.31 -3.15 -5.47
N ALA A 30 7.86 -1.95 -5.68
CA ALA A 30 8.13 -0.99 -4.62
C ALA A 30 6.85 -0.61 -3.86
N TYR A 31 5.77 -0.25 -4.58
CA TYR A 31 4.50 0.10 -3.94
C TYR A 31 3.88 -1.09 -3.20
N GLY A 32 3.92 -2.29 -3.80
CA GLY A 32 3.40 -3.50 -3.16
C GLY A 32 4.15 -3.83 -1.86
N THR A 33 5.46 -3.65 -1.84
CA THR A 33 6.29 -3.84 -0.63
C THR A 33 5.93 -2.83 0.46
N VAL A 34 5.68 -1.57 0.09
CA VAL A 34 5.22 -0.55 1.04
C VAL A 34 3.82 -0.86 1.56
N ASP A 35 2.91 -1.33 0.70
CA ASP A 35 1.56 -1.74 1.09
C ASP A 35 1.57 -2.92 2.08
N GLU A 36 2.44 -3.90 1.84
CA GLU A 36 2.68 -5.00 2.77
C GLU A 36 3.18 -4.50 4.13
N LEU A 37 4.13 -3.57 4.14
CA LEU A 37 4.62 -2.95 5.38
C LEU A 37 3.51 -2.20 6.13
N ILE A 38 2.65 -1.45 5.43
CA ILE A 38 1.52 -0.74 6.04
C ILE A 38 0.57 -1.73 6.72
N ALA A 39 0.28 -2.88 6.09
CA ALA A 39 -0.55 -3.93 6.67
C ALA A 39 0.08 -4.51 7.96
N HIS A 40 1.40 -4.76 7.95
CA HIS A 40 2.12 -5.23 9.13
C HIS A 40 2.13 -4.21 10.27
N ILE A 41 2.30 -2.92 9.97
CA ILE A 41 2.19 -1.85 10.98
C ILE A 41 0.78 -1.82 11.59
N GLY A 42 -0.26 -2.05 10.77
CA GLY A 42 -1.64 -2.10 11.23
C GLY A 42 -1.86 -3.21 12.26
N LEU A 43 -1.30 -4.40 11.98
CA LEU A 43 -1.29 -5.52 12.92
C LEU A 43 -0.51 -5.19 14.20
N LEU A 44 0.69 -4.63 14.08
CA LEU A 44 1.50 -4.25 15.24
C LEU A 44 0.79 -3.25 16.14
N ARG A 45 0.09 -2.26 15.56
CA ARG A 45 -0.67 -1.25 16.31
C ARG A 45 -1.79 -1.87 17.14
N ASP A 46 -2.42 -2.94 16.65
CA ASP A 46 -3.47 -3.66 17.37
C ASP A 46 -2.92 -4.45 18.58
N LEU A 47 -1.69 -4.95 18.47
CA LEU A 47 -1.04 -5.77 19.49
C LEU A 47 -0.33 -4.96 20.59
N VAL A 48 0.01 -3.70 20.33
CA VAL A 48 0.70 -2.83 21.29
C VAL A 48 -0.30 -2.20 22.27
N VAL A 49 0.06 -2.07 23.55
CA VAL A 49 -0.80 -1.43 24.59
C VAL A 49 -0.44 0.05 24.78
N ASN A 50 0.81 0.44 24.50
CA ASN A 50 1.29 1.80 24.69
C ASN A 50 0.74 2.77 23.62
N ASP A 51 0.02 3.80 24.06
CA ASP A 51 -0.65 4.77 23.17
C ASP A 51 0.33 5.69 22.43
N GLU A 52 1.48 6.04 23.00
CA GLU A 52 2.51 6.82 22.30
C GLU A 52 3.05 6.06 21.09
N ILE A 53 3.31 4.76 21.26
CA ILE A 53 3.75 3.88 20.17
C ILE A 53 2.64 3.74 19.12
N LYS A 54 1.38 3.55 19.53
CA LYS A 54 0.25 3.50 18.58
C LYS A 54 0.15 4.77 17.72
N ASN A 55 0.30 5.94 18.35
CA ASN A 55 0.25 7.22 17.66
C ASN A 55 1.44 7.39 16.69
N ALA A 56 2.63 6.97 17.10
CA ALA A 56 3.80 6.97 16.23
C ALA A 56 3.62 6.04 15.00
N LEU A 57 3.08 4.83 15.22
CA LEU A 57 2.78 3.87 14.16
C LEU A 57 1.70 4.38 13.21
N LEU A 58 0.65 5.02 13.73
CA LEU A 58 -0.40 5.65 12.91
C LEU A 58 0.20 6.76 12.02
N HIS A 59 1.01 7.65 12.59
CA HIS A 59 1.70 8.69 11.82
C HIS A 59 2.62 8.12 10.74
N LEU A 60 3.28 6.99 11.02
CA LEU A 60 4.11 6.30 10.05
C LEU A 60 3.27 5.70 8.90
N GLN A 61 2.13 5.07 9.20
CA GLN A 61 1.22 4.56 8.18
C GLN A 61 0.74 5.67 7.24
N ASP A 62 0.36 6.83 7.77
CA ASP A 62 -0.09 7.97 6.96
C ASP A 62 1.01 8.44 6.01
N LYS A 63 2.26 8.54 6.48
CA LYS A 63 3.41 8.90 5.63
C LYS A 63 3.69 7.86 4.55
N LEU A 64 3.63 6.58 4.88
CA LEU A 64 3.88 5.49 3.94
C LEU A 64 2.78 5.43 2.87
N MET A 65 1.51 5.67 3.25
CA MET A 65 0.39 5.74 2.31
C MET A 65 0.59 6.86 1.28
N ILE A 66 1.06 8.03 1.72
CA ILE A 66 1.38 9.14 0.82
C ILE A 66 2.55 8.77 -0.11
N ALA A 67 3.59 8.13 0.41
CA ALA A 67 4.75 7.72 -0.39
C ALA A 67 4.40 6.66 -1.45
N ALA A 68 3.50 5.72 -1.13
CA ALA A 68 3.02 4.70 -2.07
C ALA A 68 2.04 5.24 -3.12
N ALA A 69 1.47 6.44 -2.90
CA ALA A 69 0.55 7.09 -3.81
C ALA A 69 1.23 8.01 -4.86
N GLN A 70 2.56 8.08 -4.89
CA GLN A 70 3.36 8.91 -5.82
C GLN A 70 4.09 8.04 -6.84
#